data_AF-A0A652NXH6-F1
#
_entry.id   AF-A0A652NXH6-F1
#
_cell.length_a   1.000
_cell.length_b   1.000
_cell.length_c   1.000
_cell.angle_alpha   90.00
_cell.angle_beta   90.00
_cell.angle_gamma   90.00
#
_symmetry.space_group_name_H-M   'P 1'
#
loop_
_entity.id
_entity.type
_entity.pdbx_description
1 polymer ?
#
loop_
_entity_poly.entity_id
_entity_poly.type
_entity_poly.pdbx_seq_one_letter_code
_entity_poly.pdbx_strand_id
1 'polypeptide(L)'
;MDNLLKFLHARNEADNHAYAEVAYRFGGDALLDSHLPMLDMVDKLARDYEAMDPSDARFTGLRYALRVLAQSYAEHPDYQAEWRP
;
A
#
# COMPACT_ATOMS: atom_id res chain seq x y z
N MET A 1 -5.84 13.34 2.51
CA MET A 1 -5.24 12.35 1.60
C MET A 1 -3.80 12.10 1.94
N ASP A 2 -3.02 13.13 2.24
CA ASP A 2 -1.60 12.99 2.60
C ASP A 2 -1.35 12.03 3.77
N ASN A 3 -2.23 12.02 4.78
CA ASN A 3 -2.14 11.07 5.89
C ASN A 3 -2.41 9.62 5.46
N LEU A 4 -3.32 9.40 4.51
CA LEU A 4 -3.59 8.08 3.93
C LEU A 4 -2.38 7.58 3.13
N LEU A 5 -1.74 8.45 2.35
CA LEU A 5 -0.56 8.10 1.57
C LEU A 5 0.62 7.76 2.47
N LYS A 6 0.89 8.60 3.48
CA LYS A 6 1.89 8.31 4.51
C LYS A 6 1.65 6.97 5.21
N PHE A 7 0.39 6.69 5.56
CA PHE A 7 0.00 5.42 6.16
C PHE A 7 0.29 4.23 5.23
N LEU A 8 -0.10 4.32 3.96
CA LEU A 8 0.15 3.26 2.96
C LEU A 8 1.64 3.03 2.72
N HIS A 9 2.46 4.09 2.62
CA HIS A 9 3.91 3.97 2.49
C HIS A 9 4.54 3.29 3.71
N ALA A 10 4.15 3.71 4.92
CA ALA A 10 4.65 3.11 6.16
C ALA A 10 4.26 1.62 6.26
N ARG A 11 3.04 1.26 5.83
CA ARG A 11 2.62 -0.13 5.79
C ARG A 11 3.41 -0.94 4.77
N ASN A 12 3.61 -0.39 3.58
CA ASN A 12 4.41 -1.04 2.55
C ASN A 12 5.85 -1.31 3.00
N GLU A 13 6.50 -0.33 3.66
CA GLU A 13 7.84 -0.49 4.21
C GLU A 13 7.89 -1.58 5.30
N ALA A 14 6.92 -1.56 6.23
CA ALA A 14 6.85 -2.54 7.30
C ALA A 14 6.57 -3.97 6.79
N ASP A 15 5.69 -4.11 5.79
CA ASP A 15 5.36 -5.40 5.17
C ASP A 15 6.57 -5.93 4.37
N ASN A 16 7.29 -5.06 3.66
CA ASN A 16 8.54 -5.41 3.00
C ASN A 16 9.63 -5.86 3.99
N HIS A 17 9.74 -5.21 5.15
CA HIS A 17 10.70 -5.61 6.18
C HIS A 17 10.35 -6.98 6.79
N ALA A 18 9.06 -7.21 7.10
CA ALA A 18 8.59 -8.50 7.57
C ALA A 18 8.86 -9.60 6.52
N TYR A 19 8.64 -9.30 5.24
CA TYR A 19 8.96 -10.21 4.14
C TYR A 19 10.45 -10.55 4.09
N ALA A 20 11.33 -9.56 4.19
CA ALA A 20 12.78 -9.78 4.19
C ALA A 20 13.23 -10.68 5.36
N GLU A 21 12.62 -10.52 6.53
CA GLU A 21 12.89 -11.35 7.70
C GLU A 21 12.48 -12.82 7.49
N VAL A 22 11.28 -13.04 6.92
CA VAL A 22 10.79 -14.39 6.61
C VAL A 22 11.65 -15.03 5.51
N ALA A 23 11.97 -14.30 4.44
CA ALA A 23 12.83 -14.80 3.37
C ALA A 23 14.23 -15.18 3.89
N TYR A 24 14.80 -14.40 4.80
CA TYR A 24 16.07 -14.70 5.47
C TYR A 24 15.98 -16.00 6.29
N ARG A 25 14.87 -16.23 7.00
CA ARG A 25 14.70 -17.40 7.87
C ARG A 25 14.36 -18.70 7.16
N PHE A 26 13.57 -18.63 6.09
CA PHE A 26 12.97 -19.82 5.46
C PHE A 26 13.52 -20.11 4.05
N GLY A 27 14.41 -19.27 3.53
CA GLY A 27 14.96 -19.38 2.18
C GLY A 27 14.06 -18.66 1.17
N GLY A 28 14.64 -17.71 0.43
CA GLY A 28 13.92 -16.83 -0.48
C GLY A 28 13.00 -17.58 -1.45
N ASP A 29 13.47 -18.69 -2.02
CA ASP A 29 12.77 -19.46 -3.07
C ASP A 29 11.39 -20.02 -2.67
N ALA A 30 11.10 -20.18 -1.37
CA ALA A 30 9.83 -20.74 -0.90
C ALA A 30 8.66 -19.73 -0.89
N LEU A 31 8.92 -18.43 -1.07
CA LEU A 31 7.95 -17.33 -0.88
C LEU A 31 7.81 -16.41 -2.12
N LEU A 32 8.46 -16.72 -3.23
CA LEU A 32 8.78 -15.73 -4.27
C LEU A 32 7.64 -15.33 -5.21
N ASP A 33 6.56 -16.10 -5.37
CA ASP A 33 5.81 -15.93 -6.62
C ASP A 33 4.67 -14.89 -6.61
N SER A 34 4.29 -14.29 -5.47
CA SER A 34 3.11 -13.39 -5.45
C SER A 34 3.10 -12.20 -4.50
N HIS A 35 3.96 -12.12 -3.48
CA HIS A 35 3.88 -11.04 -2.48
C HIS A 35 4.66 -9.76 -2.81
N LEU A 36 5.86 -9.86 -3.37
CA LEU A 36 6.64 -8.68 -3.77
C LEU A 36 5.94 -7.82 -4.84
N PRO A 37 5.32 -8.40 -5.90
CA PRO A 37 4.65 -7.62 -6.93
C PRO A 37 3.45 -6.81 -6.40
N MET A 38 2.79 -7.28 -5.32
CA MET A 38 1.62 -6.61 -4.76
C MET A 38 2.01 -5.41 -3.88
N LEU A 39 3.07 -5.52 -3.10
CA LEU A 39 3.59 -4.43 -2.27
C LEU A 39 4.15 -3.29 -3.15
N ASP A 40 4.95 -3.63 -4.15
CA ASP A 40 5.46 -2.67 -5.14
C ASP A 40 4.32 -1.99 -5.91
N MET A 41 3.22 -2.70 -6.18
CA MET A 41 2.04 -2.12 -6.82
C MET A 41 1.33 -1.10 -5.93
N VAL A 42 1.16 -1.36 -4.63
CA VAL A 42 0.52 -0.41 -3.71
C VAL A 42 1.34 0.89 -3.61
N ASP A 43 2.66 0.77 -3.45
CA ASP A 43 3.56 1.93 -3.38
C ASP A 43 3.57 2.73 -4.69
N LYS A 44 3.58 2.03 -5.83
CA LYS A 44 3.47 2.67 -7.13
C LYS A 44 2.16 3.45 -7.28
N LEU A 45 1.02 2.88 -6.90
CA LEU A 45 -0.27 3.56 -6.99
C LEU A 45 -0.35 4.78 -6.07
N ALA A 46 0.26 4.70 -4.87
CA ALA A 46 0.35 5.83 -3.95
C ALA A 46 1.19 6.98 -4.55
N ARG A 47 2.38 6.68 -5.09
CA ARG A 47 3.24 7.67 -5.78
C ARG A 47 2.58 8.25 -7.03
N ASP A 48 1.91 7.40 -7.82
CA ASP A 48 1.18 7.85 -9.01
C ASP A 48 0.08 8.83 -8.61
N TYR A 49 -0.61 8.62 -7.48
CA TYR A 49 -1.62 9.56 -6.98
C TYR A 49 -1.02 10.88 -6.50
N GLU A 50 0.11 10.84 -5.78
CA GLU A 50 0.82 12.05 -5.33
C GLU A 50 1.25 12.95 -6.49
N ALA A 51 1.70 12.34 -7.58
CA ALA A 51 2.16 13.06 -8.77
C ALA A 51 1.04 13.42 -9.76
N MET A 52 -0.17 12.89 -9.58
CA MET A 52 -1.28 13.04 -10.53
C MET A 52 -1.96 14.41 -10.39
N ASP A 53 -2.20 15.06 -11.52
CA ASP A 53 -3.00 16.28 -11.58
C ASP A 53 -4.44 15.99 -11.11
N PRO A 54 -5.01 16.79 -10.17
CA PRO A 54 -6.37 16.58 -9.69
C PRO A 54 -7.47 16.64 -10.77
N SER A 55 -7.21 17.25 -11.92
CA SER A 55 -8.10 17.29 -13.07
C SER A 55 -8.02 16.06 -13.98
N ASP A 56 -7.05 15.17 -13.76
CA ASP A 56 -6.96 13.89 -14.48
C ASP A 56 -8.20 13.04 -14.20
N ALA A 57 -8.82 12.51 -15.25
CA ALA A 57 -10.04 11.69 -15.15
C ALA A 57 -9.86 10.46 -14.24
N ARG A 58 -8.63 9.98 -14.05
CA ARG A 58 -8.30 8.83 -13.21
C ARG A 58 -8.22 9.18 -11.72
N PHE A 59 -8.11 10.46 -11.36
CA PHE A 59 -7.80 10.90 -9.99
C PHE A 59 -8.80 10.36 -8.95
N THR A 60 -10.10 10.45 -9.24
CA THR A 60 -11.16 9.93 -8.36
C THR A 60 -11.10 8.41 -8.22
N GLY A 61 -10.87 7.70 -9.33
CA GLY A 61 -10.77 6.24 -9.33
C GLY A 61 -9.55 5.75 -8.54
N LEU A 62 -8.40 6.38 -8.75
CA LEU A 62 -7.17 6.05 -8.03
C LEU A 62 -7.30 6.36 -6.53
N ARG A 63 -7.91 7.50 -6.17
CA ARG A 63 -8.23 7.83 -4.77
C ARG A 63 -9.10 6.76 -4.13
N TYR A 64 -10.13 6.27 -4.83
CA TYR A 64 -11.00 5.21 -4.32
C TYR A 64 -10.25 3.89 -4.15
N ALA A 65 -9.43 3.50 -5.13
CA ALA A 65 -8.60 2.30 -5.05
C ALA A 65 -7.65 2.33 -3.85
N LEU A 66 -7.00 3.46 -3.57
CA LEU A 66 -6.13 3.62 -2.40
C LEU A 66 -6.87 3.46 -1.07
N ARG A 67 -8.13 3.92 -0.98
CA ARG A 67 -8.98 3.69 0.19
C ARG A 67 -9.35 2.22 0.38
N VAL A 68 -9.68 1.53 -0.72
CA VAL A 68 -9.94 0.08 -0.70
C VAL A 68 -8.69 -0.68 -0.24
N LEU A 69 -7.51 -0.29 -0.72
CA LEU A 69 -6.25 -0.88 -0.26
C LEU A 69 -6.01 -0.60 1.22
N ALA A 70 -6.23 0.63 1.70
CA ALA A 70 -6.07 0.93 3.12
C ALA A 70 -7.05 0.16 4.02
N GLN A 71 -8.24 -0.20 3.51
CA GLN A 71 -9.21 -1.00 4.24
C GLN A 71 -8.67 -2.39 4.62
N SER A 72 -7.70 -2.95 3.90
CA SER A 72 -7.05 -4.21 4.32
C SER A 72 -6.33 -4.09 5.66
N TYR A 73 -6.03 -2.87 6.10
CA TYR A 73 -5.40 -2.56 7.39
C TYR A 73 -6.38 -1.96 8.40
N ALA A 74 -7.70 -2.22 8.26
CA ALA A 74 -8.72 -1.60 9.12
C ALA A 74 -8.58 -1.89 10.62
N GLU A 75 -7.87 -2.96 11.00
CA GLU A 75 -7.57 -3.32 12.39
C GLU A 75 -6.32 -2.62 12.94
N HIS A 76 -5.54 -1.92 12.09
CA HIS A 76 -4.34 -1.23 12.50
C HIS A 76 -4.67 0.01 13.36
N PRO A 77 -3.99 0.26 14.50
CA PRO A 77 -4.31 1.37 15.40
C PRO A 77 -4.29 2.76 14.73
N ASP A 78 -3.38 2.95 13.78
CA ASP A 78 -3.25 4.21 13.03
C ASP A 78 -4.24 4.34 11.87
N TYR A 79 -5.05 3.32 11.59
CA TYR A 79 -6.09 3.38 10.56
C TYR A 79 -7.20 4.35 10.98
N GLN A 80 -7.60 5.24 10.08
CA GLN A 80 -8.65 6.22 10.34
C GLN A 80 -9.94 5.86 9.60
N ALA A 81 -11.08 5.98 10.29
CA ALA A 81 -12.40 5.66 9.72
C ALA A 81 -12.76 6.51 8.48
N GLU A 82 -12.19 7.70 8.34
CA GLU A 82 -12.33 8.58 7.17
C GLU A 82 -11.69 8.03 5.88
N TRP A 83 -10.84 7.01 5.99
CA TRP A 83 -10.21 6.33 4.85
C TRP A 83 -11.04 5.18 4.30
N ARG A 84 -12.20 4.90 4.90
CA ARG A 84 -13.17 3.96 4.33
C ARG A 84 -13.53 4.41 2.89
N PRO A 85 -13.65 3.47 1.94
CA PRO A 85 -13.95 3.78 0.53
C PRO A 85 -15.14 4.71 0.34
#